data_AF-A0A5C9DZU2-F1
#
_entry.id   AF-A0A5C9DZU2-F1
#
_cell.length_a   1.000
_cell.length_b   1.000
_cell.length_c   1.000
_cell.angle_alpha   90.00
_cell.angle_beta   90.00
_cell.angle_gamma   90.00
#
_symmetry.space_group_name_H-M   'P 1'
#
loop_
_entity.id
_entity.type
_entity.pdbx_description
1 polymer ?
#
loop_
_entity_poly.entity_id
_entity_poly.type
_entity_poly.pdbx_seq_one_letter_code
_entity_poly.pdbx_strand_id
1 'polypeptide(L)'
;MSYLTWREYVRSGPVCLGALLVIAGAVVALLPTIDAAYDFVPGMTTVIGAVIAVVGLVLILIGFFFTSKKRDSVLRPVDTKEDDTPPAPPPPD
;
A
#
# COMPACT_ATOMS: atom_id res chain seq x y z
N MET A 1 -10.53 -5.49 -21.55
CA MET A 1 -9.91 -5.91 -20.28
C MET A 1 -8.97 -4.81 -19.72
N SER A 2 -9.49 -3.64 -19.35
CA SER A 2 -8.66 -2.48 -18.91
C SER A 2 -9.08 -1.89 -17.56
N TYR A 3 -10.12 -2.41 -16.91
CA TYR A 3 -10.64 -1.87 -15.66
C TYR A 3 -10.10 -2.55 -14.39
N LEU A 4 -9.29 -3.61 -14.53
CA LEU A 4 -8.58 -4.21 -13.40
C LEU A 4 -7.37 -3.35 -12.94
N THR A 5 -6.76 -2.58 -13.84
CA THR A 5 -5.41 -2.02 -13.61
C THR A 5 -5.35 -0.78 -12.71
N TRP A 6 -6.39 0.06 -12.64
CA TRP A 6 -6.30 1.32 -11.88
C TRP A 6 -6.44 1.13 -10.36
N ARG A 7 -7.40 0.30 -9.93
CA ARG A 7 -7.61 0.04 -8.49
C ARG A 7 -6.43 -0.73 -7.89
N GLU A 8 -5.83 -1.66 -8.63
CA GLU A 8 -4.61 -2.35 -8.18
C GLU A 8 -3.39 -1.41 -8.14
N TYR A 9 -3.21 -0.53 -9.12
CA TYR A 9 -2.08 0.41 -9.15
C TYR A 9 -2.13 1.45 -8.03
N VAL A 10 -3.32 1.99 -7.72
CA VAL A 10 -3.50 2.91 -6.58
C VAL A 10 -3.37 2.16 -5.23
N ARG A 11 -3.61 0.84 -5.23
CA ARG A 11 -3.55 -0.01 -4.04
C ARG A 11 -2.14 -0.51 -3.71
N SER A 12 -1.29 -0.73 -4.73
CA SER A 12 0.12 -1.10 -4.56
C SER A 12 1.07 0.10 -4.62
N GLY A 13 0.66 1.22 -5.21
CA GLY A 13 1.50 2.42 -5.41
C GLY A 13 2.20 2.93 -4.14
N PRO A 14 1.49 3.17 -3.01
CA PRO A 14 2.13 3.64 -1.78
C PRO A 14 3.13 2.63 -1.19
N VAL A 15 2.83 1.34 -1.33
CA VAL A 15 3.68 0.25 -0.83
C VAL A 15 4.94 0.12 -1.68
N CYS A 16 4.82 0.15 -3.00
CA CYS A 16 5.96 0.09 -3.92
C CYS A 16 6.86 1.32 -3.79
N LEU A 17 6.28 2.52 -3.71
CA LEU A 17 7.05 3.76 -3.51
C LEU A 17 7.75 3.74 -2.14
N GLY A 18 7.05 3.32 -1.09
CA GLY A 18 7.63 3.15 0.24
C GLY A 18 8.78 2.16 0.24
N ALA A 19 8.66 1.01 -0.45
CA ALA A 19 9.73 0.02 -0.56
C ALA A 19 10.97 0.58 -1.28
N LEU A 20 10.78 1.33 -2.36
CA LEU A 20 11.88 2.00 -3.06
C LEU A 20 12.59 3.01 -2.16
N LEU A 21 11.85 3.79 -1.37
CA LEU A 21 12.43 4.74 -0.41
C LEU A 21 13.19 4.04 0.71
N VAL A 22 12.70 2.92 1.22
CA VAL A 22 13.43 2.13 2.23
C VAL A 22 14.76 1.65 1.68
N ILE A 23 14.76 1.08 0.47
CA ILE A 23 15.99 0.59 -0.16
C ILE A 23 16.96 1.75 -0.43
N ALA A 24 16.48 2.85 -1.01
CA ALA A 24 17.31 4.02 -1.29
C ALA A 24 17.90 4.63 -0.01
N GLY A 25 17.08 4.80 1.03
CA GLY A 25 17.51 5.31 2.33
C GLY A 25 18.54 4.41 3.00
N ALA A 26 18.37 3.08 2.92
CA ALA A 26 19.33 2.11 3.44
C ALA A 26 20.68 2.19 2.71
N VAL A 27 20.67 2.31 1.37
CA VAL A 27 21.89 2.47 0.58
C VAL A 27 22.63 3.75 0.99
N VAL A 28 21.91 4.88 1.10
CA VAL A 28 22.49 6.16 1.55
C VAL A 28 23.05 6.05 2.97
N ALA A 29 22.36 5.36 3.87
CA ALA A 29 22.81 5.19 5.24
C ALA A 29 24.07 4.32 5.36
N LEU A 30 24.24 3.33 4.49
CA LEU A 30 25.37 2.40 4.53
C LEU A 30 26.59 2.91 3.78
N LEU A 31 26.43 3.81 2.82
CA LEU A 31 27.51 4.36 1.99
C LEU A 31 28.72 4.88 2.79
N PRO A 32 28.56 5.68 3.86
CA PRO A 32 29.67 6.18 4.68
C PRO A 32 30.44 5.07 5.43
N THR A 33 29.84 3.89 5.62
CA THR A 33 30.50 2.75 6.27
C THR A 33 31.45 2.01 5.33
N ILE A 34 31.28 2.19 4.01
CA ILE A 34 32.11 1.59 2.97
C ILE A 34 33.33 2.49 2.71
N ASP A 35 33.09 3.80 2.58
CA ASP A 35 34.14 4.80 2.39
C ASP A 35 33.68 6.14 2.99
N ALA A 36 34.58 6.78 3.75
CA ALA A 36 34.33 8.11 4.32
C ALA A 36 34.16 9.18 3.23
N ALA A 37 34.66 8.96 2.01
CA ALA A 37 34.44 9.85 0.87
C ALA A 37 32.95 9.93 0.44
N TYR A 38 32.12 8.96 0.81
CA TYR A 38 30.67 8.97 0.56
C TYR A 38 29.87 9.64 1.68
N ASP A 39 30.53 10.29 2.64
CA ASP A 39 29.87 11.15 3.60
C ASP A 39 29.60 12.53 2.98
N PHE A 40 28.51 12.62 2.21
CA PHE A 40 28.11 13.84 1.50
C PHE A 40 27.84 15.02 2.43
N VAL A 41 27.37 14.73 3.66
CA VAL A 41 27.17 15.73 4.72
C VAL A 41 27.90 15.23 5.97
N PRO A 42 29.00 15.89 6.39
CA PRO A 42 29.87 15.41 7.46
C PRO A 42 29.10 14.94 8.71
N GLY A 43 29.22 13.66 9.03
CA GLY A 43 28.59 13.01 10.18
C GLY A 43 27.07 12.84 10.11
N MET A 44 26.43 13.24 9.01
CA MET A 44 24.97 13.30 8.89
C MET A 44 24.39 12.42 7.78
N THR A 45 25.20 11.97 6.81
CA THR A 45 24.73 11.15 5.68
C THR A 45 24.00 9.88 6.13
N THR A 46 24.51 9.22 7.15
CA THR A 46 23.88 8.07 7.83
C THR A 46 22.49 8.41 8.38
N VAL A 47 22.38 9.54 9.08
CA VAL A 47 21.12 10.01 9.67
C VAL A 47 20.11 10.35 8.58
N ILE A 48 20.53 11.03 7.51
CA ILE A 48 19.68 11.38 6.37
C ILE A 48 19.13 10.11 5.71
N GLY A 49 19.99 9.12 5.43
CA GLY A 49 19.56 7.84 4.87
C GLY A 49 18.55 7.11 5.77
N ALA A 50 18.78 7.11 7.09
CA ALA A 50 17.85 6.52 8.05
C ALA A 50 16.48 7.25 8.06
N VAL A 51 16.46 8.58 8.01
CA VAL A 51 15.22 9.36 7.94
C VAL A 51 14.44 9.02 6.67
N ILE A 52 15.10 8.92 5.52
CA ILE A 52 14.48 8.53 4.25
C ILE A 52 13.86 7.13 4.36
N ALA A 53 14.57 6.19 4.97
CA ALA A 53 14.06 4.83 5.17
C ALA A 53 12.83 4.80 6.10
N VAL A 54 12.83 5.58 7.18
CA VAL A 54 11.67 5.72 8.08
C VAL A 54 10.46 6.27 7.34
N VAL A 55 10.64 7.30 6.51
CA VAL A 55 9.55 7.85 5.66
C VAL A 55 9.00 6.79 4.72
N GLY A 56 9.88 5.99 4.10
CA GLY A 56 9.47 4.85 3.26
C GLY A 56 8.63 3.82 4.03
N LEU A 57 9.02 3.50 5.27
CA LEU A 57 8.30 2.58 6.14
C LEU A 57 6.90 3.11 6.49
N VAL A 58 6.78 4.41 6.79
CA VAL A 58 5.48 5.05 7.04
C VAL A 58 4.56 4.93 5.82
N LEU A 59 5.07 5.13 4.60
CA LEU A 59 4.28 4.95 3.38
C LEU A 59 3.81 3.50 3.17
N ILE A 60 4.67 2.53 3.48
CA ILE A 60 4.31 1.11 3.44
C ILE A 60 3.16 0.83 4.43
N LEU A 61 3.27 1.30 5.67
CA LEU A 61 2.23 1.13 6.70
C LEU A 61 0.90 1.75 6.24
N ILE A 62 0.94 2.98 5.72
CA ILE A 62 -0.24 3.66 5.18
C ILE A 62 -0.87 2.82 4.06
N GLY A 63 -0.07 2.31 3.13
CA GLY A 63 -0.53 1.40 2.07
C GLY A 63 -1.21 0.16 2.63
N PHE A 64 -0.65 -0.49 3.64
CA PHE A 64 -1.25 -1.65 4.30
C PHE A 64 -2.57 -1.33 5.02
N PHE A 65 -2.69 -0.18 5.69
CA PHE A 65 -3.93 0.23 6.34
C PHE A 65 -5.05 0.51 5.31
N PHE A 66 -4.74 1.23 4.22
CA PHE A 66 -5.70 1.49 3.15
C PHE A 66 -6.13 0.22 2.40
N THR A 67 -5.20 -0.71 2.18
CA THR A 67 -5.51 -1.98 1.52
C THR A 67 -6.35 -2.92 2.38
N SER A 68 -6.10 -2.98 3.69
CA SER A 68 -6.84 -3.81 4.66
C SER A 68 -8.28 -3.35 4.82
N LYS A 69 -8.51 -2.05 4.99
CA LYS A 69 -9.85 -1.45 5.13
C LYS A 69 -10.77 -1.74 3.94
N LYS A 70 -10.21 -1.97 2.75
CA LYS A 70 -10.96 -2.34 1.53
C LYS A 70 -11.16 -3.86 1.36
N ARG A 71 -10.37 -4.72 2.00
CA ARG A 71 -10.62 -6.18 1.97
C ARG A 71 -11.90 -6.52 2.72
N ASP A 72 -12.15 -5.84 3.84
CA ASP A 72 -13.32 -6.09 4.68
C ASP A 72 -14.65 -5.73 3.98
N SER A 73 -14.65 -4.82 3.00
CA SER A 73 -15.86 -4.47 2.25
C SER A 73 -16.18 -5.44 1.10
N VAL A 74 -15.21 -6.25 0.64
CA VAL A 74 -15.39 -7.20 -0.47
C VAL A 74 -15.72 -8.60 0.06
N LEU A 75 -15.23 -8.96 1.25
CA LEU A 75 -15.47 -10.26 1.88
C LEU A 75 -16.75 -10.30 2.74
N ARG A 76 -17.50 -9.19 2.86
CA ARG A 76 -18.83 -9.26 3.47
C ARG A 76 -19.72 -10.11 2.56
N PRO A 77 -20.29 -11.23 3.04
CA PRO A 77 -21.30 -11.93 2.25
C PRO A 77 -22.42 -10.95 1.93
N VAL A 78 -22.72 -10.81 0.64
CA VAL A 78 -23.93 -10.12 0.20
C VAL A 78 -25.09 -10.97 0.71
N ASP A 79 -25.86 -10.43 1.66
CA ASP A 79 -27.04 -11.10 2.18
C ASP A 79 -28.13 -11.04 1.11
N THR A 80 -28.19 -12.05 0.24
CA THR A 80 -29.09 -12.12 -0.92
C THR A 80 -30.49 -12.66 -0.55
N LYS A 81 -30.87 -12.64 0.72
CA LYS A 81 -32.00 -13.45 1.20
C LYS A 81 -33.34 -12.77 1.43
N GLU A 82 -33.50 -11.45 1.26
CA GLU A 82 -34.78 -10.83 1.65
C GLU A 82 -35.56 -10.02 0.60
N ASP A 83 -34.97 -9.44 -0.45
CA ASP A 83 -35.73 -8.41 -1.21
C ASP A 83 -36.05 -8.71 -2.70
N ASP A 84 -35.56 -9.80 -3.30
CA ASP A 84 -35.67 -10.02 -4.76
C ASP A 84 -36.52 -11.26 -5.17
N THR A 85 -37.43 -11.72 -4.32
CA THR A 85 -38.45 -12.69 -4.78
C THR A 85 -39.68 -11.94 -5.28
N PRO A 86 -39.95 -11.89 -6.59
CA PRO A 86 -41.19 -11.31 -7.08
C PRO A 86 -42.38 -12.09 -6.51
N PRO A 87 -43.47 -11.41 -6.11
CA PRO A 87 -44.64 -12.07 -5.53
C PRO A 87 -45.20 -13.13 -6.49
N ALA A 88 -45.62 -14.27 -5.94
CA ALA A 88 -46.14 -15.38 -6.73
C ALA A 88 -47.35 -14.94 -7.59
N PRO A 89 -47.47 -15.43 -8.84
CA PRO A 89 -48.59 -15.09 -9.70
C PRO A 89 -49.92 -15.60 -9.13
N PRO A 90 -51.04 -14.88 -9.35
CA PRO A 90 -52.35 -15.27 -8.83
C PRO A 90 -52.84 -16.61 -9.43
N PRO A 91 -53.70 -17.37 -8.70
CA PRO A 91 -54.21 -18.65 -9.16
C PRO A 91 -55.05 -18.51 -10.44
N PRO A 92 -55.07 -19.53 -11.33
CA PRO A 92 -55.98 -19.56 -12.48
C PRO A 92 -57.43 -19.79 -12.01
N ASP A 93 -58.36 -19.02 -12.58
CA ASP A 93 -59.82 -19.19 -12.43
C ASP A 93 -60.35 -20.48 -13.08
#